data_AF-A0A667WMX8-F1
#
_entry.id   AF-A0A667WMX8-F1
#
_cell.length_a   1.000
_cell.length_b   1.000
_cell.length_c   1.000
_cell.angle_alpha   90.00
_cell.angle_beta   90.00
_cell.angle_gamma   90.00
#
_symmetry.space_group_name_H-M   'P 1'
#
loop_
_entity.id
_entity.type
_entity.pdbx_description
1 polymer ?
#
loop_
_entity_poly.entity_id
_entity_poly.type
_entity_poly.pdbx_seq_one_letter_code
_entity_poly.pdbx_strand_id
1 'polypeptide(L)' 'FVDVKNLLPALLDSSAASEQQGALLEKREAELKKVKTQVRDLEDYIDNLLLRIMEQTPTLLQVRSRHK' A
#
# COMPACT_ATOMS: atom_id res chain seq x y z
N PHE A 1 -23.86 5.07 44.23
CA PHE A 1 -24.55 4.88 42.94
C PHE A 1 -23.75 5.64 41.90
N VAL A 2 -23.04 4.94 41.02
CA VAL A 2 -22.34 5.59 39.90
C VAL A 2 -23.43 6.13 38.96
N ASP A 3 -23.33 7.39 38.58
CA ASP A 3 -24.35 8.09 37.80
C ASP A 3 -24.36 7.56 36.36
N VAL A 4 -25.24 6.59 36.10
CA VAL A 4 -25.38 5.88 34.81
C VAL A 4 -25.61 6.88 33.65
N LYS A 5 -26.20 8.05 33.94
CA LYS A 5 -26.41 9.12 32.94
C LYS A 5 -25.13 9.73 32.40
N ASN A 6 -24.02 9.73 33.15
CA ASN A 6 -22.75 10.30 32.72
C ASN A 6 -21.86 9.32 31.92
N LEU A 7 -22.19 8.03 31.91
CA LEU A 7 -21.42 7.00 31.21
C LEU A 7 -21.90 6.76 29.77
N LEU A 8 -23.16 7.08 29.47
CA LEU A 8 -23.74 6.88 28.14
C LEU A 8 -23.06 7.72 27.03
N PRO A 9 -22.75 9.02 27.24
CA PRO A 9 -22.04 9.81 26.24
C PRO A 9 -20.62 9.30 25.96
N ALA A 10 -19.88 8.93 27.01
CA ALA A 10 -18.51 8.41 26.87
C ALA A 10 -18.44 7.09 26.10
N LEU A 11 -19.45 6.23 26.23
CA LEU A 11 -19.54 4.98 25.48
C LEU A 11 -19.87 5.21 24.00
N LEU A 12 -20.74 6.18 23.71
CA LEU A 12 -21.06 6.60 22.33
C LEU A 12 -19.85 7.23 21.64
N ASP A 13 -19.12 8.11 22.33
CA ASP A 13 -17.91 8.74 21.80
C ASP A 13 -16.81 7.70 21.49
N SER A 14 -16.66 6.69 22.35
CA SER A 14 -15.73 5.58 22.10
C SER A 14 -16.15 4.71 20.91
N SER A 15 -17.45 4.49 20.70
CA SER A 15 -17.95 3.75 19.54
C SER A 15 -17.73 4.53 18.25
N ALA A 16 -18.04 5.83 18.25
CA ALA A 16 -17.85 6.71 17.10
C ALA A 16 -16.36 6.86 16.73
N ALA A 17 -15.46 6.95 17.71
CA ALA A 17 -14.02 6.97 17.47
C ALA A 17 -13.52 5.65 16.86
N SER A 18 -14.05 4.51 17.32
CA SER A 18 -13.72 3.19 16.78
C SER A 18 -14.18 3.03 15.32
N GLU A 19 -15.39 3.50 15.01
CA GLU A 19 -15.94 3.50 13.64
C GLU A 19 -15.11 4.38 12.69
N GLN A 20 -14.71 5.57 13.15
CA GLN A 20 -13.82 6.45 12.38
C GLN A 20 -12.45 5.82 12.12
N GLN A 21 -11.89 5.12 13.12
CA GLN A 21 -10.63 4.41 12.98
C GLN A 21 -10.77 3.24 11.98
N GLY A 22 -11.88 2.50 12.01
CA GLY A 22 -12.20 1.46 11.03
C GLY A 22 -12.28 2.00 9.59
N ALA A 23 -12.99 3.11 9.38
CA ALA A 23 -13.09 3.74 8.07
C ALA A 23 -11.74 4.25 7.54
N LEU A 24 -10.88 4.78 8.42
CA LEU A 24 -9.53 5.20 8.04
C LEU A 24 -8.66 4.01 7.65
N LEU A 25 -8.76 2.90 8.37
CA LEU A 25 -8.04 1.66 8.03
C LEU A 25 -8.49 1.12 6.67
N GLU A 26 -9.80 1.04 6.42
CA GLU A 26 -10.34 0.59 5.13
C GLU A 26 -9.86 1.47 3.97
N LYS A 27 -9.85 2.80 4.15
CA LYS A 27 -9.31 3.72 3.15
C LYS A 27 -7.83 3.44 2.85
N ARG A 28 -7.02 3.21 3.89
CA ARG A 28 -5.58 2.92 3.75
C ARG A 28 -5.33 1.56 3.11
N GLU A 29 -6.12 0.55 3.46
CA GLU A 29 -6.06 -0.77 2.81
C GLU A 29 -6.41 -0.68 1.32
N ALA A 30 -7.42 0.10 0.95
CA ALA A 30 -7.79 0.33 -0.44
C ALA A 30 -6.68 1.05 -1.22
N GLU A 31 -6.04 2.06 -0.63
CA GLU A 31 -4.88 2.75 -1.21
C GLU A 31 -3.70 1.78 -1.40
N LEU A 32 -3.37 0.97 -0.38
CA LEU A 32 -2.32 -0.04 -0.47
C LEU A 32 -2.61 -1.10 -1.54
N LYS A 33 -3.87 -1.51 -1.69
CA LYS A 33 -4.27 -2.45 -2.74
C LYS A 33 -4.03 -1.87 -4.13
N LYS A 34 -4.38 -0.60 -4.35
CA LYS A 34 -4.09 0.10 -5.62
C LYS A 34 -2.60 0.17 -5.91
N VAL A 35 -1.78 0.54 -4.91
CA VAL A 35 -0.32 0.59 -5.06
C VAL A 35 0.24 -0.80 -5.39
N LYS A 36 -0.22 -1.86 -4.72
CA LYS A 36 0.21 -3.23 -5.03
C LYS A 36 -0.10 -3.64 -6.47
N THR A 37 -1.29 -3.30 -6.98
CA THR A 37 -1.64 -3.54 -8.38
C THR A 37 -0.73 -2.75 -9.32
N GLN A 38 -0.50 -1.46 -9.06
CA GLN A 38 0.40 -0.64 -9.88
C GLN A 38 1.84 -1.16 -9.89
N VAL A 39 2.36 -1.62 -8.75
CA VAL A 39 3.68 -2.25 -8.68
C VAL A 39 3.71 -3.49 -9.56
N ARG A 40 2.68 -4.33 -9.51
CA ARG A 40 2.62 -5.54 -10.35
C ARG A 40 2.59 -5.22 -11.84
N ASP A 41 1.80 -4.24 -12.25
CA ASP A 41 1.74 -3.81 -13.66
C ASP A 41 3.09 -3.27 -14.15
N LEU A 42 3.81 -2.55 -13.28
CA LEU A 42 5.16 -2.05 -13.57
C LEU A 42 6.18 -3.18 -13.63
N GLU A 43 6.12 -4.17 -12.73
CA GLU A 43 6.96 -5.37 -12.76
C GLU A 43 6.75 -6.14 -14.07
N ASP A 44 5.49 -6.40 -14.45
CA ASP A 44 5.17 -7.12 -15.69
C ASP A 44 5.65 -6.31 -16.93
N TYR A 45 5.57 -4.97 -16.89
CA TYR A 45 6.12 -4.13 -17.95
C TYR A 45 7.65 -4.21 -18.02
N ILE A 46 8.33 -4.16 -16.88
CA ILE A 46 9.78 -4.32 -16.79
C ILE A 46 10.19 -5.67 -17.36
N ASP A 47 9.54 -6.76 -16.97
CA ASP A 47 9.84 -8.12 -17.45
C ASP A 47 9.71 -8.22 -18.98
N ASN A 48 8.63 -7.70 -19.56
CA ASN A 48 8.43 -7.68 -21.00
C ASN A 48 9.49 -6.84 -21.74
N LEU A 49 9.89 -5.71 -21.16
CA LEU A 49 10.94 -4.87 -21.73
C LEU A 49 12.31 -5.56 -21.65
N LEU A 50 12.61 -6.22 -20.53
CA LEU A 50 13.84 -6.97 -20.34
C LEU A 50 13.95 -8.12 -21.35
N LEU A 51 12.88 -8.86 -21.63
CA LEU A 51 12.88 -9.88 -22.68
C LEU A 51 13.33 -9.32 -24.03
N ARG A 52 12.73 -8.19 -24.45
CA ARG A 52 13.10 -7.52 -25.71
C ARG A 52 14.55 -7.04 -25.73
N ILE A 53 15.03 -6.49 -24.62
CA ILE A 53 16.43 -6.04 -24.49
C ILE A 53 17.39 -7.23 -24.58
N MET A 54 17.08 -8.33 -23.88
CA MET A 54 17.90 -9.53 -23.88
C MET A 54 18.01 -10.16 -25.28
N GLU A 55 16.94 -10.11 -26.07
CA GLU A 55 16.93 -10.61 -27.44
C GLU A 55 17.66 -9.69 -28.43
N GLN A 56 17.45 -8.38 -28.34
CA GLN A 56 17.89 -7.43 -29.37
C GLN A 56 19.22 -6.74 -29.04
N THR A 57 19.45 -6.37 -27.79
CA THR A 57 20.61 -5.54 -27.39
C THR A 57 21.00 -5.81 -25.93
N PRO A 58 21.52 -7.02 -25.62
CA PRO A 58 21.77 -7.43 -24.23
C PRO A 58 22.84 -6.58 -23.53
N THR A 59 23.67 -5.85 -24.28
CA THR A 59 24.70 -4.95 -23.73
C THR A 59 24.12 -3.77 -22.95
N LEU A 60 22.84 -3.42 -23.13
CA LEU A 60 22.16 -2.40 -22.31
C LEU A 60 22.01 -2.84 -20.84
N LEU A 61 22.00 -4.14 -20.56
CA LEU A 61 21.94 -4.69 -19.20
C LEU A 61 23.33 -4.81 -18.55
N GLN A 62 24.40 -4.40 -19.24
CA GLN A 62 25.76 -4.53 -18.74
C GLN A 62 25.99 -3.59 -17.56
N VAL A 63 26.08 -4.15 -16.35
CA VAL A 63 26.44 -3.41 -15.14
C VAL A 63 27.94 -3.10 -15.19
N ARG A 64 28.31 -1.82 -15.25
CA ARG A 64 29.70 -1.42 -15.03
C ARG A 64 30.00 -1.49 -13.54
N SER A 65 30.81 -2.46 -13.12
CA SER A 65 31.38 -2.46 -11.78
C SER A 65 32.19 -1.19 -11.60
N ARG A 66 31.66 -0.23 -10.85
CA ARG A 66 32.43 0.92 -10.38
C ARG A 66 33.57 0.32 -9.54
N HIS A 67 34.79 0.43 -10.03
CA HIS A 67 35.96 -0.11 -9.35
C HIS A 67 36.00 0.49 -7.94
N LYS A 68 36.15 -0.36 -6.92
CA LYS A 68 36.28 0.04 -5.51
C LYS A 68 37.60 0.76 -5.29
#